data_AF-A0A969JT51-F1
#
_entry.id   AF-A0A969JT51-F1
#
_cell.length_a   1.000
_cell.length_b   1.000
_cell.length_c   1.000
_cell.angle_alpha   90.00
_cell.angle_beta   90.00
_cell.angle_gamma   90.00
#
_symmetry.space_group_name_H-M   'P 1'
#
loop_
_entity.id
_entity.type
_entity.pdbx_description
1 polymer ?
#
loop_
_entity_poly.entity_id
_entity_poly.type
_entity_poly.pdbx_seq_one_letter_code
_entity_poly.pdbx_strand_id
1 'polypeptide(L)'
;MFTTLRRLFVILLLNLPVFSVFAADCQGIRFPDQIQVGNTGLSLNGLGLREATVFKVNVYVAGLYLENPSTDAERILNSGHTKQLTLQFLRDVSREDISKAWSEGFAASAGDALPTYAERINTLNSWMKDITKGERLTFTYQRTPACK
;
A
#
# COMPACT_ATOMS: atom_id res chain seq x y z
N MET A 1 13.69 -69.15 13.86
CA MET A 1 14.11 -68.82 12.49
C MET A 1 13.33 -67.58 12.06
N PHE A 2 14.04 -66.48 11.82
CA PHE A 2 13.61 -65.16 11.29
C PHE A 2 12.77 -64.20 12.15
N THR A 3 13.53 -63.35 12.85
CA THR A 3 13.29 -61.92 13.06
C THR A 3 12.97 -61.17 11.76
N THR A 4 11.82 -60.46 11.71
CA THR A 4 11.51 -59.26 10.90
C THR A 4 10.02 -59.00 11.14
N LEU A 5 9.54 -57.87 11.67
CA LEU A 5 9.50 -56.61 10.94
C LEU A 5 9.13 -55.49 11.93
N ARG A 6 10.11 -55.11 12.75
CA ARG A 6 10.21 -53.79 13.36
C ARG A 6 10.20 -52.76 12.22
N ARG A 7 9.29 -51.77 12.27
CA ARG A 7 9.09 -50.62 11.34
C ARG A 7 7.91 -50.78 10.38
N LEU A 8 6.69 -50.60 10.89
CA LEU A 8 5.58 -50.13 10.08
C LEU A 8 5.31 -48.66 10.46
N PHE A 9 5.94 -47.79 9.68
CA PHE A 9 5.42 -46.50 9.24
C PHE A 9 4.92 -45.52 10.32
N VAL A 10 5.89 -44.88 10.96
CA VAL A 10 5.86 -43.42 11.10
C VAL A 10 5.69 -42.84 9.69
N ILE A 11 4.71 -41.96 9.50
CA ILE A 11 4.59 -40.88 8.50
C ILE A 11 3.08 -40.64 8.25
N LEU A 12 2.40 -40.08 9.25
CA LEU A 12 1.19 -39.29 9.02
C LEU A 12 1.67 -37.86 8.73
N LEU A 13 2.14 -37.64 7.50
CA LEU A 13 2.55 -36.35 6.99
C LEU A 13 1.32 -35.44 6.90
N LEU A 14 1.16 -34.60 7.94
CA LEU A 14 0.91 -33.17 7.86
C LEU A 14 0.50 -32.66 6.45
N ASN A 15 -0.77 -32.84 6.08
CA ASN A 15 -1.38 -32.12 4.96
C ASN A 15 -1.79 -30.72 5.46
N LEU A 16 -0.80 -29.89 5.79
CA LEU A 16 -1.05 -28.46 5.93
C LEU A 16 -1.20 -27.88 4.52
N PRO A 17 -2.34 -27.26 4.18
CA PRO A 17 -2.43 -26.50 2.94
C PRO A 17 -1.35 -25.43 2.97
N VAL A 18 -0.40 -25.54 2.04
CA VAL A 18 0.57 -24.49 1.79
C VAL A 18 -0.22 -23.34 1.18
N PHE A 19 -0.64 -22.37 2.01
CA PHE A 19 -1.18 -21.13 1.50
C PHE A 19 -0.09 -20.47 0.68
N SER A 20 -0.21 -20.55 -0.65
CA SER A 20 0.60 -19.74 -1.55
C SER A 20 0.24 -18.28 -1.30
N VAL A 21 1.07 -17.62 -0.49
CA VAL A 21 1.11 -16.17 -0.34
C VAL A 21 1.57 -15.63 -1.69
N PHE A 22 0.62 -15.26 -2.54
CA PHE A 22 0.91 -14.61 -3.82
C PHE A 22 1.21 -13.14 -3.55
N ALA A 23 2.41 -12.89 -3.04
CA ALA A 23 2.96 -11.54 -2.98
C ALA A 23 2.98 -10.98 -4.39
N ALA A 24 2.10 -10.00 -4.64
CA ALA A 24 2.10 -9.28 -5.90
C ALA A 24 3.48 -8.62 -6.08
N ASP A 25 4.05 -8.78 -7.28
CA ASP A 25 5.32 -8.16 -7.68
C ASP A 25 5.04 -7.11 -8.74
N CYS A 26 5.62 -5.92 -8.57
CA CYS A 26 5.65 -4.91 -9.61
C CYS A 26 7.05 -4.29 -9.64
N GLN A 27 7.72 -4.34 -10.79
CA GLN A 27 9.11 -3.87 -10.92
C GLN A 27 10.08 -4.53 -9.92
N GLY A 28 9.85 -5.79 -9.52
CA GLY A 28 10.67 -6.47 -8.51
C GLY A 28 10.42 -6.01 -7.07
N ILE A 29 9.43 -5.14 -6.85
CA ILE A 29 9.03 -4.69 -5.52
C ILE A 29 7.90 -5.57 -5.01
N ARG A 30 8.10 -6.10 -3.79
CA ARG A 30 7.11 -6.89 -3.08
C ARG A 30 6.48 -6.12 -1.93
N PHE A 31 5.17 -6.28 -1.82
CA PHE A 31 4.35 -5.79 -0.74
C PHE A 31 3.78 -7.02 0.02
N PRO A 32 3.73 -6.99 1.36
CA PRO A 32 3.04 -8.03 2.11
C PRO A 32 1.59 -8.22 1.66
N ASP A 33 1.07 -9.45 1.67
CA ASP A 33 -0.34 -9.71 1.33
C ASP A 33 -1.30 -9.11 2.36
N GLN A 34 -0.83 -8.99 3.62
CA GLN A 34 -1.60 -8.47 4.73
C GLN A 34 -0.73 -7.59 5.62
N ILE A 35 -1.34 -6.56 6.18
CA ILE A 35 -0.72 -5.66 7.16
C ILE A 35 -1.70 -5.40 8.31
N GLN A 36 -1.16 -4.89 9.42
CA GLN A 36 -1.95 -4.42 10.57
C GLN A 36 -1.79 -2.91 10.71
N VAL A 37 -2.91 -2.21 10.86
CA VAL A 37 -2.96 -0.79 11.18
C VAL A 37 -3.75 -0.62 12.48
N GLY A 38 -3.02 -0.43 13.58
CA GLY A 38 -3.61 -0.56 14.92
C GLY A 38 -4.13 -1.98 15.12
N ASN A 39 -5.43 -2.11 15.43
CA ASN A 39 -6.10 -3.41 15.58
C ASN A 39 -6.84 -3.85 14.31
N THR A 40 -6.62 -3.17 13.18
CA THR A 40 -7.35 -3.42 11.93
C THR A 40 -6.45 -4.12 10.92
N GLY A 41 -6.83 -5.34 10.54
CA GLY A 41 -6.15 -6.09 9.48
C GLY A 41 -6.57 -5.58 8.10
N LEU A 42 -5.60 -5.33 7.24
CA LEU A 42 -5.84 -4.92 5.85
C LEU A 42 -5.19 -5.94 4.91
N SER A 43 -5.85 -6.22 3.78
CA SER A 43 -5.33 -7.06 2.71
C SER A 43 -4.88 -6.20 1.52
N LEU A 44 -3.81 -6.64 0.84
CA LEU A 44 -3.32 -6.00 -0.37
C LEU A 44 -4.38 -6.13 -1.47
N ASN A 45 -4.95 -5.00 -1.88
CA ASN A 45 -5.95 -4.94 -2.94
C ASN A 45 -5.33 -4.92 -4.34
N GLY A 46 -4.15 -4.28 -4.47
CA GLY A 46 -3.45 -4.22 -5.75
C GLY A 46 -2.21 -3.34 -5.72
N LEU A 47 -1.40 -3.50 -6.76
CA LEU A 47 -0.19 -2.71 -7.03
C LEU A 47 -0.37 -1.86 -8.28
N GLY A 48 0.23 -0.66 -8.28
CA GLY A 48 0.26 0.22 -9.45
C GLY A 48 1.62 0.92 -9.60
N LEU A 49 2.14 0.97 -10.82
CA LEU A 49 3.36 1.71 -11.15
C LEU A 49 3.02 3.15 -11.54
N ARG A 50 3.66 4.12 -10.91
CA ARG A 50 3.62 5.52 -11.35
C ARG A 50 4.80 5.80 -12.26
N GLU A 51 4.50 6.09 -13.52
CA GLU A 51 5.44 6.67 -14.46
C GLU A 51 5.22 8.19 -14.53
N ALA A 52 6.31 8.96 -14.62
CA ALA A 52 6.27 10.39 -14.83
C ALA A 52 7.03 10.78 -16.10
N THR A 53 6.77 12.00 -16.59
CA THR A 53 7.41 12.63 -17.77
C THR A 53 7.11 11.93 -19.10
N VAL A 54 7.54 12.55 -20.21
CA VAL A 54 7.40 12.00 -21.57
C VAL A 54 8.24 10.72 -21.76
N PHE A 55 9.30 10.54 -20.96
CA PHE A 55 10.20 9.38 -21.05
C PHE A 55 9.77 8.19 -20.18
N LYS A 56 8.57 8.21 -19.58
CA LYS A 56 8.04 7.12 -18.73
C LYS A 56 9.01 6.68 -17.63
N VAL A 57 9.50 7.66 -16.88
CA VAL A 57 10.42 7.38 -15.78
C VAL A 57 9.62 6.81 -14.61
N ASN A 58 9.99 5.60 -14.18
CA ASN A 58 9.41 4.94 -13.01
C ASN A 58 9.69 5.75 -11.75
N VAL A 59 8.64 6.19 -11.05
CA VAL A 59 8.74 6.99 -9.82
C VAL A 59 8.58 6.12 -8.59
N TYR A 60 7.48 5.38 -8.49
CA TYR A 60 7.18 4.50 -7.38
C TYR A 60 6.24 3.36 -7.77
N VAL A 61 6.24 2.30 -6.97
CA VAL A 61 5.15 1.32 -6.92
C VAL A 61 4.24 1.67 -5.74
N ALA A 62 2.95 1.83 -6.00
CA ALA A 62 1.92 2.02 -4.99
C ALA A 62 1.26 0.69 -4.64
N GLY A 63 1.15 0.37 -3.36
CA GLY A 63 0.32 -0.72 -2.84
C GLY A 63 -0.87 -0.15 -2.09
N LEU A 64 -2.08 -0.55 -2.51
CA LEU A 64 -3.34 -0.19 -1.84
C LEU A 64 -3.80 -1.34 -0.96
N TYR A 65 -3.99 -1.08 0.32
CA TYR A 65 -4.50 -2.02 1.31
C TYR A 65 -5.88 -1.60 1.81
N LEU A 66 -6.80 -2.56 1.90
CA LEU A 66 -8.18 -2.36 2.31
C LEU A 66 -8.61 -3.40 3.35
N GLU A 67 -9.53 -3.03 4.25
CA GLU A 67 -10.21 -3.99 5.12
C GLU A 67 -10.99 -5.03 4.28
N ASN A 68 -11.69 -4.55 3.25
CA ASN A 68 -12.50 -5.35 2.35
C ASN A 68 -12.04 -5.12 0.90
N PRO A 69 -11.23 -6.04 0.30
CA PRO A 69 -10.78 -5.92 -1.07
C PRO A 69 -11.93 -5.72 -2.07
N SER A 70 -11.71 -4.87 -3.07
CA SER A 70 -12.71 -4.48 -4.06
C SER A 70 -12.02 -3.98 -5.33
N THR A 71 -12.67 -4.18 -6.48
CA THR A 71 -12.31 -3.56 -7.76
C THR A 71 -13.21 -2.37 -8.12
N ASP A 72 -14.27 -2.13 -7.33
CA ASP A 72 -15.20 -1.01 -7.47
C ASP A 72 -14.61 0.25 -6.81
N ALA A 73 -14.19 1.22 -7.63
CA ALA A 73 -13.51 2.43 -7.18
C ALA A 73 -14.40 3.32 -6.30
N GLU A 74 -15.68 3.48 -6.66
CA GLU A 74 -16.63 4.29 -5.89
C GLU A 74 -16.84 3.70 -4.49
N ARG A 75 -16.94 2.37 -4.39
CA ARG A 75 -17.01 1.68 -3.10
C ARG A 75 -15.76 1.92 -2.26
N ILE A 76 -14.57 1.85 -2.87
CA ILE A 76 -13.31 2.06 -2.16
C ILE A 76 -13.23 3.49 -1.61
N LEU A 77 -13.49 4.49 -2.45
CA LEU A 77 -13.38 5.91 -2.11
C LEU A 77 -14.39 6.31 -1.02
N ASN A 78 -15.65 5.92 -1.19
CA ASN A 78 -16.74 6.30 -0.29
C ASN A 78 -16.80 5.47 1.01
N SER A 79 -15.99 4.42 1.12
CA SER A 79 -15.98 3.63 2.36
C SER A 79 -15.38 4.40 3.54
N GLY A 80 -16.02 4.24 4.71
CA GLY A 80 -15.52 4.75 5.99
C GLY A 80 -14.52 3.81 6.68
N HIS A 81 -14.13 2.72 6.01
CA HIS A 81 -13.17 1.73 6.49
C HIS A 81 -11.74 2.26 6.44
N THR A 82 -10.88 1.70 7.28
CA THR A 82 -9.44 1.93 7.25
C THR A 82 -8.87 1.51 5.91
N LYS A 83 -8.00 2.37 5.36
CA LYS A 83 -7.31 2.16 4.08
C LYS A 83 -5.88 2.62 4.24
N GLN A 84 -4.95 1.93 3.60
CA GLN A 84 -3.56 2.37 3.57
C GLN A 84 -3.03 2.35 2.14
N LEU A 85 -2.40 3.45 1.73
CA LEU A 85 -1.67 3.56 0.47
C LEU A 85 -0.19 3.71 0.80
N THR A 86 0.64 2.77 0.34
CA THR A 86 2.09 2.82 0.53
C THR A 86 2.78 2.96 -0.81
N LEU A 87 3.60 4.01 -0.94
CA LEU A 87 4.39 4.29 -2.13
C LEU A 87 5.84 3.89 -1.86
N GLN A 88 6.39 2.93 -2.61
CA GLN A 88 7.80 2.59 -2.57
C GLN A 88 8.52 3.23 -3.76
N PHE A 89 9.40 4.18 -3.47
CA PHE A 89 10.08 4.97 -4.50
C PHE A 89 11.18 4.17 -5.21
N LEU A 90 11.21 4.28 -6.54
CA LEU A 90 12.15 3.61 -7.43
C LEU A 90 13.31 4.51 -7.88
N ARG A 91 13.25 5.78 -7.47
CA ARG A 91 14.23 6.84 -7.76
C ARG A 91 14.18 7.90 -6.67
N ASP A 92 15.19 8.77 -6.67
CA ASP A 92 15.21 9.95 -5.82
C ASP A 92 14.20 11.00 -6.32
N VAL A 93 13.57 11.69 -5.37
CA VAL A 93 12.61 12.77 -5.59
C VAL A 93 12.90 13.86 -4.57
N SER A 94 13.14 15.09 -5.03
CA SER A 94 13.40 16.21 -4.12
C SER A 94 12.13 16.60 -3.34
N ARG A 95 12.34 17.25 -2.20
CA ARG A 95 11.28 17.88 -1.42
C ARG A 95 10.45 18.83 -2.26
N GLU A 96 11.08 19.62 -3.12
CA GLU A 96 10.42 20.59 -3.99
C GLU A 96 9.51 19.89 -5.01
N ASP A 97 10.02 18.84 -5.67
CA ASP A 97 9.28 18.10 -6.69
C ASP A 97 8.05 17.40 -6.10
N ILE A 98 8.21 16.73 -4.96
CA ILE A 98 7.09 16.02 -4.34
C ILE A 98 6.04 16.99 -3.79
N SER A 99 6.46 18.10 -3.19
CA SER A 99 5.53 19.12 -2.68
C SER A 99 4.73 19.76 -3.81
N LYS A 100 5.41 20.06 -4.93
CA LYS A 100 4.76 20.57 -6.15
C LYS A 100 3.76 19.55 -6.71
N ALA A 101 4.15 18.28 -6.80
CA ALA A 101 3.29 17.22 -7.30
C ALA A 101 2.01 17.05 -6.46
N TRP A 102 2.08 17.21 -5.14
CA TRP A 102 0.88 17.22 -4.29
C TRP A 102 -0.01 18.41 -4.56
N SER A 103 0.55 19.62 -4.60
CA SER A 103 -0.22 20.83 -4.89
C SER A 103 -0.94 20.74 -6.24
N GLU A 104 -0.27 20.29 -7.28
CA GLU A 104 -0.86 20.09 -8.61
C GLU A 104 -1.92 18.98 -8.61
N GLY A 105 -1.65 17.85 -7.95
CA GLY A 105 -2.59 16.73 -7.84
C GLY A 105 -3.88 17.12 -7.12
N PHE A 106 -3.79 17.87 -6.02
CA PHE A 106 -4.97 18.37 -5.32
C PHE A 106 -5.72 19.43 -6.13
N ALA A 107 -5.02 20.34 -6.82
CA ALA A 107 -5.67 21.32 -7.69
C ALA A 107 -6.48 20.64 -8.82
N ALA A 108 -5.91 19.59 -9.42
CA ALA A 108 -6.59 18.82 -10.46
C ALA A 108 -7.78 17.99 -9.93
N SER A 109 -7.80 17.64 -8.64
CA SER A 109 -8.82 16.75 -8.06
C SER A 109 -9.93 17.49 -7.31
N ALA A 110 -9.62 18.61 -6.65
CA ALA A 110 -10.53 19.30 -5.75
C ALA A 110 -11.45 20.32 -6.45
N GLY A 111 -11.08 20.79 -7.64
CA GLY A 111 -11.84 21.83 -8.36
C GLY A 111 -12.09 23.06 -7.47
N ASP A 112 -13.34 23.54 -7.45
CA ASP A 112 -13.75 24.71 -6.67
C ASP A 112 -13.60 24.53 -5.15
N ALA A 113 -13.48 23.29 -4.65
CA ALA A 113 -13.28 23.01 -3.24
C ALA A 113 -11.81 23.16 -2.79
N LEU A 114 -10.87 23.42 -3.70
CA LEU A 114 -9.44 23.56 -3.37
C LEU A 114 -9.17 24.55 -2.22
N PRO A 115 -9.80 25.74 -2.14
CA PRO A 115 -9.57 26.68 -1.04
C PRO A 115 -9.91 26.09 0.33
N THR A 116 -10.89 25.17 0.41
CA THR A 116 -11.27 24.47 1.66
C THR A 116 -10.17 23.56 2.18
N TYR A 117 -9.26 23.10 1.31
CA TYR A 117 -8.18 22.19 1.68
C TYR A 117 -6.81 22.86 1.77
N ALA A 118 -6.70 24.16 1.46
CA ALA A 118 -5.42 24.86 1.33
C ALA A 118 -4.50 24.70 2.55
N GLU A 119 -5.03 24.89 3.77
CA GLU A 119 -4.26 24.71 5.00
C GLU A 119 -3.75 23.28 5.14
N ARG A 120 -4.61 22.28 4.91
CA ARG A 120 -4.27 20.85 5.01
C ARG A 120 -3.21 20.43 3.99
N ILE A 121 -3.29 20.98 2.78
CA ILE A 121 -2.29 20.76 1.73
C ILE A 121 -0.94 21.38 2.13
N ASN A 122 -0.95 22.59 2.69
CA ASN A 122 0.26 23.24 3.20
C ASN A 122 0.88 22.44 4.35
N THR A 123 0.06 21.94 5.28
CA THR A 123 0.52 21.04 6.36
C THR A 123 1.17 19.79 5.78
N LEU A 124 0.54 19.11 4.83
CA LEU A 124 1.12 17.94 4.18
C LEU A 124 2.49 18.27 3.54
N ASN A 125 2.56 19.35 2.76
CA ASN A 125 3.79 19.76 2.09
C ASN A 125 4.91 20.11 3.10
N SER A 126 4.56 20.64 4.28
CA SER A 126 5.54 20.92 5.33
C SER A 126 6.24 19.68 5.88
N TRP A 127 5.59 18.51 5.78
CA TRP A 127 6.15 17.23 6.22
C TRP A 127 7.04 16.58 5.16
N MET A 128 7.01 17.07 3.93
CA MET A 128 7.81 16.50 2.85
C MET A 128 9.29 16.83 3.04
N LYS A 129 10.10 15.85 2.69
CA LYS A 129 11.56 15.89 2.64
C LYS A 129 12.01 15.29 1.30
N ASP A 130 13.31 15.37 1.02
CA ASP A 130 13.90 14.56 -0.04
C ASP A 130 13.61 13.09 0.23
N ILE A 131 13.13 12.39 -0.80
CA ILE A 131 12.87 10.96 -0.78
C ILE A 131 13.92 10.28 -1.61
N THR A 132 14.64 9.37 -0.98
CA THR A 132 15.65 8.53 -1.61
C THR A 132 15.03 7.26 -2.18
N LYS A 133 15.65 6.72 -3.23
CA LYS A 133 15.26 5.44 -3.81
C LYS A 133 15.19 4.35 -2.73
N GLY A 134 14.06 3.64 -2.70
CA GLY A 134 13.77 2.58 -1.75
C GLY A 134 13.00 3.03 -0.50
N GLU A 135 12.95 4.34 -0.21
CA GLU A 135 12.11 4.84 0.87
C GLU A 135 10.62 4.66 0.57
N ARG A 136 9.83 4.61 1.65
CA ARG A 136 8.39 4.45 1.61
C ARG A 136 7.68 5.66 2.19
N LEU A 137 6.67 6.14 1.49
CA LEU A 137 5.69 7.10 1.98
C LEU A 137 4.35 6.39 2.15
N THR A 138 3.78 6.47 3.35
CA THR A 138 2.53 5.75 3.68
C THR A 138 1.45 6.72 4.11
N PHE A 139 0.31 6.67 3.45
CA PHE A 139 -0.91 7.38 3.80
C PHE A 139 -1.90 6.41 4.40
N THR A 140 -2.36 6.69 5.61
CA THR A 140 -3.39 5.90 6.26
C THR A 140 -4.63 6.74 6.46
N TYR A 141 -5.74 6.30 5.86
CA TYR A 141 -7.06 6.80 6.21
C TYR A 141 -7.58 5.94 7.36
N GLN A 142 -7.78 6.57 8.51
CA GLN A 142 -8.52 6.02 9.63
C GLN A 142 -9.66 6.96 9.94
N ARG A 143 -10.86 6.43 10.13
CA ARG A 143 -11.94 7.22 10.70
C ARG A 143 -11.63 7.42 12.17
N THR A 144 -11.10 8.59 12.54
CA THR A 144 -11.02 8.97 13.94
C THR A 144 -12.47 9.01 14.47
N PRO A 145 -12.81 8.24 15.52
CA PRO A 145 -14.11 8.40 16.15
C PRO A 145 -14.21 9.85 16.62
N ALA A 146 -15.36 10.49 16.37
CA ALA A 146 -15.61 11.81 16.93
C ALA A 146 -15.42 11.73 18.45
N CYS A 147 -14.62 12.63 19.02
CA CYS A 147 -14.58 12.78 20.47
C CYS A 147 -16.02 13.02 20.95
N LYS A 148 -16.48 12.19 21.88
CA LYS A 148 -17.68 12.48 22.66
C LYS A 148 -17.36 13.57 23.67
#